data_AF-A0AAJ1MI27-F1
#
_entry.id   AF-A0AAJ1MI27-F1
#
_cell.length_a   1.000
_cell.length_b   1.000
_cell.length_c   1.000
_cell.angle_alpha   90.00
_cell.angle_beta   90.00
_cell.angle_gamma   90.00
#
_symmetry.space_group_name_H-M   'P 1'
#
loop_
_entity.id
_entity.type
_entity.pdbx_description
1 polymer ?
#
loop_
_entity_poly.entity_id
_entity_poly.type
_entity_poly.pdbx_seq_one_letter_code
_entity_poly.pdbx_strand_id
1 'polypeptide(L)'
;MPRLKYPEMRMELLGYLRKLKDLKYQMKAWVNQDFPADVQYDHLDLAIHFIFDDTDLGSDARMAIGEILLDGQEASLMGQLVDAINAVFEAYGTDMPESFYMQVGEWTRVEACAERAFDCLEGSNAAGCPEPLD
;
A
#
# COMPACT_ATOMS: atom_id res chain seq x y z
N MET A 1 0.95 -7.87 22.33
CA MET A 1 0.51 -6.84 21.38
C MET A 1 -0.98 -6.97 21.13
N PRO A 2 -1.71 -5.90 20.78
CA PRO A 2 -3.13 -6.01 20.44
C PRO A 2 -3.28 -6.91 19.22
N ARG A 3 -4.22 -7.85 19.29
CA ARG A 3 -4.56 -8.72 18.16
C ARG A 3 -5.42 -7.92 17.19
N LEU A 4 -4.98 -7.82 15.93
CA LEU A 4 -5.77 -7.20 14.88
C LEU A 4 -7.01 -8.04 14.57
N LYS A 5 -8.10 -7.34 14.25
CA LYS A 5 -9.36 -7.96 13.83
C LYS A 5 -9.21 -8.70 12.50
N TYR A 6 -8.44 -8.14 11.57
CA TYR A 6 -8.27 -8.64 10.20
C TYR A 6 -6.78 -8.79 9.82
N PRO A 7 -6.06 -9.77 10.37
CA PRO A 7 -4.64 -9.98 10.08
C PRO A 7 -4.37 -10.30 8.61
N GLU A 8 -5.28 -11.00 7.93
CA GLU A 8 -5.12 -11.32 6.49
C GLU A 8 -5.17 -10.06 5.62
N MET A 9 -6.08 -9.13 5.91
CA MET A 9 -6.14 -7.84 5.20
C MET A 9 -4.90 -6.99 5.47
N ARG A 10 -4.27 -7.11 6.65
CA ARG A 10 -2.95 -6.49 6.89
C ARG A 10 -1.87 -7.09 5.99
N MET A 11 -1.86 -8.41 5.82
CA MET A 11 -0.91 -9.06 4.91
C MET A 11 -1.13 -8.63 3.46
N GLU A 12 -2.38 -8.44 3.06
CA GLU A 12 -2.74 -7.89 1.76
C GLU A 12 -2.26 -6.44 1.60
N LEU A 13 -2.49 -5.58 2.60
CA LEU A 13 -1.97 -4.22 2.64
C LEU A 13 -0.44 -4.18 2.49
N LEU A 14 0.28 -5.04 3.22
CA LEU A 14 1.74 -5.18 3.07
C LEU A 14 2.13 -5.60 1.65
N GLY A 15 1.33 -6.45 1.01
CA GLY A 15 1.48 -6.81 -0.39
C GLY A 15 1.37 -5.61 -1.32
N TYR A 16 0.33 -4.78 -1.18
CA TYR A 16 0.17 -3.58 -1.98
C TYR A 16 1.27 -2.55 -1.74
N LEU A 17 1.64 -2.30 -0.48
CA LEU A 17 2.73 -1.38 -0.12
C LEU A 17 4.08 -1.81 -0.72
N ARG A 18 4.36 -3.13 -0.73
CA ARG A 18 5.56 -3.69 -1.36
C ARG A 18 5.63 -3.36 -2.85
N LYS A 19 4.50 -3.42 -3.54
CA LYS A 19 4.40 -3.10 -4.98
C LYS A 19 4.47 -1.59 -5.21
N LEU A 20 3.78 -0.79 -4.40
CA LEU A 20 3.76 0.68 -4.48
C LEU A 20 5.11 1.33 -4.20
N LYS A 21 6.01 0.67 -3.46
CA LYS A 21 7.37 1.19 -3.23
C LYS A 21 8.39 0.77 -4.29
N ASP A 22 8.04 -0.11 -5.23
CA ASP A 22 8.98 -0.68 -6.21
C ASP A 22 8.62 -0.25 -7.64
N LEU A 23 9.16 0.89 -8.09
CA LEU A 23 8.95 1.37 -9.47
C LEU A 23 9.34 0.35 -10.53
N LYS A 24 10.34 -0.49 -10.27
CA LYS A 24 10.76 -1.52 -11.23
C LYS A 24 9.68 -2.59 -11.35
N TYR A 25 9.08 -3.01 -10.23
CA TYR A 25 7.92 -3.89 -10.23
C TYR A 25 6.75 -3.25 -10.97
N GLN A 26 6.43 -1.99 -10.65
CA GLN A 26 5.31 -1.26 -11.25
C GLN A 26 5.43 -1.18 -12.78
N MET A 27 6.60 -0.79 -13.28
CA MET A 27 6.86 -0.75 -14.73
C MET A 27 6.77 -2.13 -15.36
N LYS A 28 7.24 -3.18 -14.67
CA LYS A 28 7.22 -4.55 -15.20
C LYS A 28 5.80 -5.14 -15.20
N ALA A 29 5.13 -5.12 -14.07
CA ALA A 29 3.82 -5.75 -13.88
C ALA A 29 2.69 -4.87 -14.40
N TRP A 30 2.54 -3.64 -13.92
CA TRP A 30 1.35 -2.83 -14.22
C TRP A 30 1.42 -2.19 -15.60
N VAL A 31 2.61 -1.79 -16.08
CA VAL A 31 2.76 -1.17 -17.41
C VAL A 31 2.99 -2.19 -18.51
N ASN A 32 3.98 -3.08 -18.34
CA ASN A 32 4.35 -4.04 -19.38
C ASN A 32 3.53 -5.34 -19.31
N GLN A 33 2.67 -5.51 -18.31
CA GLN A 33 1.87 -6.73 -18.10
C GLN A 33 2.73 -8.00 -18.03
N ASP A 34 3.96 -7.88 -17.53
CA ASP A 34 4.92 -8.98 -17.33
C ASP A 34 4.90 -9.42 -15.85
N PHE A 35 3.88 -10.21 -15.53
CA PHE A 35 3.62 -10.69 -14.18
C PHE A 35 4.54 -11.87 -13.79
N PRO A 36 4.79 -12.07 -12.49
CA PRO A 36 5.28 -13.35 -11.99
C PRO A 36 4.38 -14.51 -12.45
N ALA A 37 4.96 -15.71 -12.63
CA ALA A 37 4.27 -16.85 -13.25
C ALA A 37 3.01 -17.32 -12.49
N ASP A 38 2.91 -16.99 -11.21
CA ASP A 38 1.81 -17.29 -10.30
C ASP A 38 0.76 -16.17 -10.21
N VAL A 39 0.98 -15.03 -10.88
CA VAL A 39 0.10 -13.87 -10.88
C VAL A 39 -0.64 -13.79 -12.22
N GLN A 40 -1.96 -13.96 -12.17
CA GLN A 40 -2.80 -13.88 -13.37
C GLN A 40 -3.15 -12.45 -13.77
N TYR A 41 -3.22 -11.55 -12.78
CA TYR A 41 -3.66 -10.17 -12.96
C TYR A 41 -3.12 -9.33 -11.80
N ASP A 42 -2.49 -8.19 -12.12
CA ASP A 42 -2.10 -7.19 -11.13
C ASP A 42 -2.00 -5.80 -11.75
N HIS A 43 -2.57 -4.81 -11.09
CA HIS A 43 -2.67 -3.45 -11.60
C HIS A 43 -2.66 -2.45 -10.44
N LEU A 44 -2.37 -1.19 -10.75
CA LEU A 44 -2.41 -0.10 -9.77
C LEU A 44 -3.81 0.04 -9.14
N ASP A 45 -4.87 -0.18 -9.93
CA ASP A 45 -6.26 -0.05 -9.51
C ASP A 45 -6.61 -0.92 -8.29
N LEU A 46 -6.08 -2.14 -8.19
CA LEU A 46 -6.29 -3.03 -7.04
C LEU A 46 -5.75 -2.41 -5.75
N ALA A 47 -4.57 -1.79 -5.80
CA ALA A 47 -4.01 -1.10 -4.65
C ALA A 47 -4.84 0.14 -4.28
N ILE A 48 -5.35 0.87 -5.28
CA ILE A 48 -6.20 2.05 -5.06
C ILE A 48 -7.55 1.63 -4.46
N HIS A 49 -8.24 0.64 -5.03
CA HIS A 49 -9.50 0.13 -4.50
C HIS A 49 -9.35 -0.38 -3.07
N PHE A 50 -8.29 -1.12 -2.77
CA PHE A 50 -8.03 -1.57 -1.42
C PHE A 50 -7.91 -0.40 -0.42
N ILE A 51 -7.17 0.65 -0.80
CA ILE A 51 -6.93 1.80 0.08
C ILE A 51 -8.18 2.68 0.24
N PHE A 52 -8.92 2.93 -0.84
CA PHE A 52 -9.97 3.96 -0.87
C PHE A 52 -11.39 3.41 -0.75
N ASP A 53 -11.65 2.20 -1.25
CA ASP A 53 -13.00 1.64 -1.34
C ASP A 53 -13.23 0.49 -0.35
N ASP A 54 -12.26 -0.42 -0.23
CA ASP A 54 -12.41 -1.63 0.61
C ASP A 54 -12.05 -1.39 2.08
N THR A 55 -11.39 -0.26 2.38
CA THR A 55 -10.95 0.08 3.73
C THR A 55 -11.17 1.56 4.06
N ASP A 56 -11.15 1.90 5.34
CA ASP A 56 -11.23 3.29 5.81
C ASP A 56 -9.90 4.06 5.66
N LEU A 57 -8.87 3.48 5.04
CA LEU A 57 -7.54 4.10 4.94
C LEU A 57 -7.58 5.43 4.18
N GLY A 58 -8.30 5.45 3.05
CA GLY A 58 -8.44 6.63 2.18
C GLY A 58 -9.24 7.78 2.79
N SER A 59 -10.06 7.53 3.81
CA SER A 59 -10.91 8.55 4.44
C SER A 59 -10.35 9.02 5.79
N ASP A 60 -10.09 8.10 6.73
CA ASP A 60 -9.41 8.35 7.99
C ASP A 60 -8.74 7.07 8.47
N ALA A 61 -7.44 6.93 8.18
CA ALA A 61 -6.64 5.77 8.55
C ALA A 61 -6.65 5.45 10.06
N ARG A 62 -7.06 6.37 10.95
CA ARG A 62 -7.20 6.07 12.39
C ARG A 62 -8.36 5.13 12.69
N MET A 63 -9.36 5.05 11.81
CA MET A 63 -10.48 4.10 11.93
C MET A 63 -10.03 2.66 11.70
N ALA A 64 -8.94 2.47 10.94
CA ALA A 64 -8.34 1.16 10.70
C ALA A 64 -7.48 0.65 11.89
N ILE A 65 -7.31 1.43 12.96
CA ILE A 65 -6.55 1.02 14.16
C ILE A 65 -7.32 -0.07 14.92
N GLY A 66 -6.65 -1.18 15.20
CA GLY A 66 -7.24 -2.39 15.77
C GLY A 66 -7.87 -3.32 14.72
N GLU A 67 -8.13 -2.81 13.51
CA GLU A 67 -8.65 -3.61 12.40
C GLU A 67 -7.52 -4.22 11.57
N ILE A 68 -6.73 -3.36 10.92
CA ILE A 68 -5.56 -3.73 10.09
C ILE A 68 -4.28 -2.95 10.46
N LEU A 69 -4.42 -1.84 11.20
CA LEU A 69 -3.30 -1.05 11.74
C LEU A 69 -3.18 -1.23 13.25
N LEU A 70 -1.97 -1.20 13.79
CA LEU A 70 -1.72 -1.42 15.22
C LEU A 70 -1.89 -0.16 16.07
N ASP A 71 -1.48 0.99 15.55
CA ASP A 71 -1.42 2.23 16.32
C ASP A 71 -1.47 3.51 15.44
N GLY A 72 -1.35 4.66 16.11
CA GLY A 72 -1.37 5.96 15.47
C GLY A 72 -0.15 6.27 14.60
N GLN A 73 0.98 5.59 14.78
CA GLN A 73 2.14 5.76 13.92
C GLN A 73 1.88 5.13 12.56
N GLU A 74 1.36 3.90 12.53
CA GLU A 74 0.95 3.24 11.28
C GLU A 74 -0.13 4.05 10.56
N ALA A 75 -1.14 4.53 11.28
CA ALA A 75 -2.19 5.38 10.70
C ALA A 75 -1.64 6.69 10.11
N SER A 76 -0.69 7.33 10.78
CA SER A 76 -0.04 8.56 10.29
C SER A 76 0.75 8.35 9.00
N LEU A 77 1.42 7.21 8.86
CA LEU A 77 2.17 6.87 7.64
C LEU A 77 1.23 6.53 6.49
N MET A 78 0.14 5.81 6.75
CA MET A 78 -0.89 5.56 5.75
C MET A 78 -1.58 6.85 5.28
N GLY A 79 -1.86 7.78 6.20
CA GLY A 79 -2.39 9.10 5.83
C GLY A 79 -1.45 9.87 4.88
N GLN A 80 -0.14 9.83 5.13
CA GLN A 80 0.85 10.45 4.23
C GLN A 80 0.87 9.82 2.84
N LEU A 81 0.67 8.49 2.74
CA LEU A 81 0.56 7.80 1.46
C LEU A 81 -0.71 8.22 0.71
N VAL A 82 -1.85 8.25 1.40
CA VAL A 82 -3.13 8.71 0.85
C VAL A 82 -3.03 10.14 0.33
N ASP A 83 -2.44 11.05 1.11
CA ASP A 83 -2.20 12.44 0.68
C ASP A 83 -1.32 12.51 -0.58
N ALA A 84 -0.30 11.66 -0.69
CA ALA A 84 0.57 11.63 -1.86
C ALA A 84 -0.18 11.12 -3.11
N ILE A 85 -1.01 10.09 -2.97
CA ILE A 85 -1.83 9.56 -4.07
C ILE A 85 -2.85 10.61 -4.52
N ASN A 86 -3.58 11.23 -3.57
CA ASN A 86 -4.55 12.27 -3.87
C ASN A 86 -3.90 13.46 -4.58
N ALA A 87 -2.70 13.89 -4.18
CA ALA A 87 -2.00 14.98 -4.86
C ALA A 87 -1.71 14.68 -6.35
N VAL A 88 -1.38 13.42 -6.68
CA VAL A 88 -1.18 13.00 -8.07
C VAL A 88 -2.51 13.01 -8.83
N PHE A 89 -3.57 12.45 -8.25
CA PHE A 89 -4.89 12.39 -8.89
C PHE A 89 -5.57 13.76 -9.01
N GLU A 90 -5.35 14.67 -8.07
CA GLU A 90 -5.80 16.06 -8.17
C GLU A 90 -5.08 16.81 -9.30
N ALA A 91 -3.80 16.52 -9.53
CA ALA A 91 -3.01 17.17 -10.57
C ALA A 91 -3.33 16.66 -11.98
N TYR A 92 -3.57 15.35 -12.12
CA TYR A 92 -3.61 14.68 -13.42
C TYR A 92 -4.94 13.98 -13.74
N GLY A 93 -5.87 13.93 -12.78
CA GLY A 93 -7.09 13.13 -12.86
C GLY A 93 -6.84 11.66 -12.49
N THR A 94 -7.89 10.85 -12.56
CA THR A 94 -7.87 9.40 -12.26
C THR A 94 -7.86 8.52 -13.51
N ASP A 95 -8.14 9.08 -14.69
CA ASP A 95 -8.34 8.33 -15.94
C ASP A 95 -7.07 8.16 -16.79
N MET A 96 -5.91 8.55 -16.26
CA MET A 96 -4.64 8.40 -16.98
C MET A 96 -4.15 6.94 -16.91
N PRO A 97 -3.44 6.45 -17.96
CA PRO A 97 -2.88 5.10 -17.95
C PRO A 97 -1.79 4.97 -16.88
N GLU A 98 -1.54 3.77 -16.38
CA GLU A 98 -0.54 3.53 -15.31
C GLU A 98 0.87 4.00 -15.73
N SER A 99 1.19 3.84 -17.02
CA SER A 99 2.47 4.29 -17.60
C SER A 99 2.69 5.80 -17.50
N PHE A 100 1.61 6.58 -17.46
CA PHE A 100 1.67 8.02 -17.24
C PHE A 100 2.05 8.33 -15.79
N TYR A 101 1.32 7.76 -14.82
CA TYR A 101 1.59 8.04 -13.40
C TYR A 101 3.01 7.67 -13.00
N MET A 102 3.53 6.53 -13.45
CA MET A 102 4.90 6.09 -13.11
C MET A 102 6.02 6.95 -13.72
N GLN A 103 5.69 7.86 -14.64
CA GLN A 103 6.67 8.75 -15.27
C GLN A 103 6.62 10.19 -14.73
N VAL A 104 5.57 10.56 -13.98
CA VAL A 104 5.48 11.89 -13.39
C VAL A 104 6.35 11.98 -12.14
N GLY A 105 7.04 13.11 -11.94
CA GLY A 105 7.96 13.27 -10.82
C GLY A 105 7.27 13.24 -9.45
N GLU A 106 5.99 13.59 -9.40
CA GLU A 106 5.17 13.55 -8.18
C GLU A 106 4.98 12.12 -7.66
N TRP A 107 5.05 11.10 -8.53
CA TRP A 107 4.90 9.70 -8.14
C TRP A 107 6.01 9.20 -7.23
N THR A 108 7.21 9.78 -7.31
CA THR A 108 8.31 9.46 -6.40
C THR A 108 7.93 9.69 -4.92
N ARG A 109 7.01 10.62 -4.64
CA ARG A 109 6.48 10.81 -3.29
C ARG A 109 5.59 9.65 -2.84
N VAL A 110 4.79 9.09 -3.74
CA VAL A 110 3.95 7.91 -3.48
C VAL A 110 4.85 6.73 -3.11
N GLU A 111 5.91 6.48 -3.89
CA GLU A 111 6.89 5.42 -3.62
C GLU A 111 7.55 5.59 -2.24
N ALA A 112 8.05 6.79 -1.93
CA ALA A 112 8.70 7.07 -0.66
C ALA A 112 7.76 6.94 0.55
N CYS A 113 6.49 7.34 0.40
CA CYS A 113 5.48 7.16 1.44
C CYS A 113 5.12 5.69 1.62
N ALA A 114 4.99 4.93 0.52
CA ALA A 114 4.72 3.50 0.55
C ALA A 114 5.87 2.72 1.22
N GLU A 115 7.13 3.08 0.95
CA GLU A 115 8.30 2.50 1.59
C GLU A 115 8.26 2.68 3.11
N ARG A 116 8.06 3.92 3.57
CA ARG A 116 8.01 4.23 5.00
C ARG A 116 6.86 3.51 5.70
N ALA A 117 5.70 3.43 5.06
CA ALA A 117 4.57 2.68 5.60
C ALA A 117 4.88 1.17 5.65
N PHE A 118 5.41 0.60 4.57
CA PHE A 118 5.79 -0.81 4.50
C PHE A 118 6.77 -1.19 5.61
N ASP A 119 7.86 -0.45 5.76
CA ASP A 119 8.91 -0.76 6.72
C ASP A 119 8.39 -0.69 8.16
N CYS A 120 7.49 0.27 8.45
CA CYS A 120 6.83 0.38 9.76
C CYS A 120 5.89 -0.80 10.01
N LEU A 121 5.01 -1.12 9.06
CA LEU A 121 4.02 -2.18 9.23
C LEU A 121 4.69 -3.57 9.28
N GLU A 122 5.72 -3.81 8.47
CA GLU A 122 6.44 -5.08 8.42
C GLU A 122 7.28 -5.29 9.69
N GLY A 123 7.97 -4.24 10.15
CA GLY A 123 8.75 -4.29 11.39
C GLY A 123 7.90 -4.62 12.62
N SER A 124 6.71 -4.05 12.72
CA SER A 124 5.74 -4.39 13.77
C SER A 124 5.17 -5.80 13.63
N ASN A 125 5.04 -6.31 12.40
CA ASN A 125 4.55 -7.66 12.14
C ASN A 125 5.57 -8.73 12.56
N ALA A 126 6.85 -8.51 12.25
CA ALA A 126 7.94 -9.40 12.64
C ALA A 126 8.12 -9.47 14.17
N ALA A 127 7.87 -8.38 14.89
CA ALA A 127 7.89 -8.36 16.36
C ALA A 127 6.70 -9.11 17.00
N GLY A 128 5.67 -9.47 16.21
CA GLY A 128 4.45 -10.14 16.65
C GLY A 128 4.37 -11.64 16.35
N CYS A 129 5.30 -12.21 15.57
CA CYS A 129 5.37 -13.65 15.33
C CYS A 129 5.97 -14.36 16.57
N PRO A 130 5.22 -15.18 17.31
CA PRO A 130 5.84 -16.08 18.28
C PRO A 130 6.76 -17.05 17.53
N GLU A 131 7.95 -17.31 18.08
CA GLU A 131 8.83 -18.35 17.54
C GLU A 131 8.07 -19.67 17.40
N PRO A 132 8.40 -20.51 16.38
CA PRO A 132 7.82 -21.84 16.29
C PRO A 132 8.15 -22.57 17.59
N LEU A 133 7.12 -23.12 18.25
CA LEU A 133 7.34 -24.05 19.35
C LEU A 133 8.03 -25.29 18.77
N ASP A 134 9.24 -25.58 19.25
CA ASP A 134 9.99 -26.82 19.02
C ASP A 134 9.15 -28.08 19.30
#